data_AF-A0A4Q3UG52-F1
#
_entry.id   AF-A0A4Q3UG52-F1
#
_cell.length_a   1.000
_cell.length_b   1.000
_cell.length_c   1.000
_cell.angle_alpha   90.00
_cell.angle_beta   90.00
_cell.angle_gamma   90.00
#
_symmetry.space_group_name_H-M   'P 1'
#
loop_
_entity.id
_entity.type
_entity.pdbx_description
1 polymer ?
#
loop_
_entity_poly.entity_id
_entity_poly.type
_entity_poly.pdbx_seq_one_letter_code
_entity_poly.pdbx_strand_id
1 'polypeptide(L)'
;MATPFGVYLTTGNVSGGAPWWALMATGASMFAMMAAGIGATVGLSQIWPKTPDYVWTIVQVAVFLALMRLAPLSGTHGAEHQVVHAIEREEALTPSVVRRMPLVHPRCGTNLIVGVAIFLSLQSIKALEPYGGTMLALLIALVFTMPLGALAQRYITTRRPNEKQLAGAIKAGEELLLRNAESPYTNANPFRRIWSMGLLQVMAGAYLTLGLLWLLKQLTGAAWLPDIEL
;
A
#
# COMPACT_ATOMS: atom_id res chain seq x y z
N MET A 1 5.48 4.58 -6.28
CA MET A 1 5.26 4.01 -4.95
C MET A 1 5.67 4.98 -3.87
N ALA A 2 4.82 5.15 -2.89
CA ALA A 2 5.08 5.91 -1.69
C ALA A 2 5.97 5.12 -0.75
N THR A 3 6.91 5.81 -0.12
CA THR A 3 7.73 5.27 0.96
C THR A 3 7.70 6.20 2.16
N PRO A 4 8.11 5.73 3.36
CA PRO A 4 8.28 6.60 4.52
C PRO A 4 9.30 7.74 4.28
N PHE A 5 10.19 7.57 3.30
CA PHE A 5 11.30 8.49 3.03
C PHE A 5 11.11 9.36 1.78
N GLY A 6 10.02 9.19 1.04
CA GLY A 6 9.75 9.93 -0.19
C GLY A 6 9.00 9.11 -1.23
N VAL A 7 8.95 9.62 -2.46
CA VAL A 7 8.30 8.93 -3.59
C VAL A 7 9.35 8.21 -4.43
N TYR A 8 9.10 6.95 -4.74
CA TYR A 8 9.82 6.18 -5.75
C TYR A 8 8.98 6.15 -7.03
N LEU A 9 9.48 6.66 -8.15
CA LEU A 9 8.82 6.54 -9.44
C LEU A 9 9.63 5.68 -10.39
N THR A 10 8.98 5.01 -11.34
CA THR A 10 9.66 4.18 -12.34
C THR A 10 8.86 4.10 -13.63
N THR A 11 9.56 3.96 -14.76
CA THR A 11 8.99 3.56 -16.05
C THR A 11 9.11 2.05 -16.30
N GLY A 12 9.69 1.30 -15.36
CA GLY A 12 10.11 -0.10 -15.52
C GLY A 12 11.55 -0.26 -16.01
N ASN A 13 12.12 0.79 -16.61
CA ASN A 13 13.49 0.80 -17.13
C ASN A 13 14.39 1.69 -16.26
N VAL A 14 13.93 2.90 -15.98
CA VAL A 14 14.57 3.87 -15.11
C VAL A 14 13.69 4.16 -13.90
N SER A 15 14.29 4.66 -12.84
CA SER A 15 13.60 5.12 -11.64
C SER A 15 14.10 6.49 -11.21
N GLY A 16 13.30 7.21 -10.44
CA GLY A 16 13.63 8.51 -9.84
C GLY A 16 13.07 8.63 -8.43
N GLY A 17 13.70 9.47 -7.60
CA GLY A 17 13.31 9.73 -6.22
C GLY A 17 13.94 8.78 -5.20
N ALA A 18 13.11 8.24 -4.31
CA ALA A 18 13.54 7.41 -3.20
C ALA A 18 14.35 6.18 -3.67
N PRO A 19 15.34 5.72 -2.90
CA PRO A 19 16.12 4.54 -3.25
C PRO A 19 15.31 3.24 -3.07
N TRP A 20 15.78 2.14 -3.67
CA TRP A 20 15.10 0.84 -3.64
C TRP A 20 14.86 0.30 -2.22
N TRP A 21 15.79 0.54 -1.28
CA TRP A 21 15.64 0.07 0.10
C TRP A 21 14.49 0.78 0.84
N ALA A 22 14.10 1.98 0.41
CA ALA A 22 12.96 2.68 1.00
C ALA A 22 11.63 1.96 0.72
N LEU A 23 11.57 1.16 -0.35
CA LEU A 23 10.45 0.27 -0.63
C LEU A 23 10.37 -0.86 0.39
N MET A 24 11.51 -1.41 0.83
CA MET A 24 11.53 -2.38 1.93
C MET A 24 11.00 -1.76 3.21
N ALA A 25 11.41 -0.53 3.53
CA ALA A 25 10.87 0.17 4.69
C ALA A 25 9.35 0.38 4.61
N THR A 26 8.79 0.50 3.40
CA THR A 26 7.34 0.56 3.20
C THR A 26 6.69 -0.75 3.63
N GLY A 27 7.17 -1.89 3.11
CA GLY A 27 6.68 -3.21 3.50
C GLY A 27 6.83 -3.48 5.00
N ALA A 28 7.98 -3.11 5.57
CA ALA A 28 8.23 -3.23 7.00
C ALA A 28 7.26 -2.39 7.83
N SER A 29 7.02 -1.13 7.42
CA SER A 29 6.06 -0.25 8.11
C SER A 29 4.63 -0.78 8.03
N MET A 30 4.19 -1.28 6.87
CA MET A 30 2.86 -1.87 6.71
C MET A 30 2.69 -3.11 7.58
N PHE A 31 3.68 -3.99 7.61
CA PHE A 31 3.63 -5.19 8.45
C PHE A 31 3.67 -4.84 9.94
N ALA A 32 4.49 -3.88 10.35
CA ALA A 32 4.53 -3.40 11.74
C ALA A 32 3.19 -2.82 12.20
N MET A 33 2.51 -2.03 11.35
CA MET A 33 1.17 -1.52 11.63
C MET A 33 0.13 -2.65 11.74
N MET A 34 0.24 -3.68 10.90
CA MET A 34 -0.63 -4.85 10.98
C MET A 34 -0.40 -5.63 12.28
N ALA A 35 0.85 -5.86 12.66
CA ALA A 35 1.22 -6.51 13.91
C ALA A 35 0.75 -5.72 15.14
N ALA A 36 0.83 -4.38 15.10
CA ALA A 36 0.28 -3.52 16.14
C ALA A 36 -1.25 -3.66 16.24
N GLY A 37 -1.95 -3.74 15.11
CA GLY A 37 -3.39 -4.03 15.08
C GLY A 37 -3.73 -5.38 15.72
N ILE A 38 -3.00 -6.45 15.36
CA ILE A 38 -3.18 -7.79 15.93
C ILE A 38 -2.94 -7.77 17.44
N GLY A 39 -1.82 -7.20 17.89
CA GLY A 39 -1.48 -7.12 19.31
C GLY A 39 -2.54 -6.36 20.12
N ALA A 40 -3.06 -5.25 19.57
CA ALA A 40 -4.15 -4.50 20.20
C ALA A 40 -5.43 -5.36 20.34
N THR A 41 -5.82 -6.10 19.29
CA THR A 41 -7.02 -6.95 19.35
C THR A 41 -6.86 -8.16 20.24
N VAL A 42 -5.67 -8.79 20.27
CA VAL A 42 -5.37 -9.91 21.19
C VAL A 42 -5.42 -9.43 22.63
N GLY A 43 -4.85 -8.26 22.94
CA GLY A 43 -4.91 -7.69 24.30
C GLY A 43 -6.34 -7.40 24.74
N LEU A 44 -7.15 -6.82 23.85
CA LEU A 44 -8.56 -6.49 24.15
C LEU A 44 -9.45 -7.74 24.25
N SER A 45 -9.17 -8.80 23.48
CA SER A 45 -9.96 -10.03 23.53
C SER A 45 -9.81 -10.78 24.85
N GLN A 46 -8.68 -10.64 25.55
CA GLN A 46 -8.52 -11.15 26.92
C GLN A 46 -9.46 -10.48 27.92
N ILE A 47 -9.80 -9.21 27.70
CA ILE A 47 -10.71 -8.43 28.56
C ILE A 47 -12.17 -8.73 28.20
N TRP A 48 -12.49 -8.90 26.91
CA TRP A 48 -13.82 -9.24 26.41
C TRP A 48 -13.86 -10.58 25.67
N PRO A 49 -13.73 -11.72 26.38
CA PRO A 49 -13.56 -13.04 25.75
C PRO A 49 -14.83 -13.58 25.06
N LYS A 50 -16.00 -12.99 25.33
CA LYS A 50 -17.28 -13.41 24.71
C LYS A 50 -17.57 -12.71 23.38
N THR A 51 -16.72 -11.78 22.96
CA THR A 51 -16.89 -11.04 21.71
C THR A 51 -16.61 -11.96 20.51
N PRO A 52 -17.49 -12.01 19.49
CA PRO A 52 -17.27 -12.85 18.31
C PRO A 52 -16.01 -12.47 17.52
N ASP A 53 -15.31 -13.47 16.96
CA ASP A 53 -14.03 -13.28 16.26
C ASP A 53 -14.07 -12.27 15.11
N TYR A 54 -15.18 -12.22 14.36
CA TYR A 54 -15.33 -11.27 13.25
C TYR A 54 -15.29 -9.82 13.72
N VAL A 55 -15.71 -9.53 14.96
CA VAL A 55 -15.62 -8.18 15.54
C VAL A 55 -14.15 -7.81 15.75
N TRP A 56 -13.33 -8.74 16.25
CA TRP A 56 -11.90 -8.51 16.41
C TRP A 56 -11.20 -8.32 15.07
N THR A 57 -11.57 -9.10 14.04
CA THR A 57 -11.06 -8.87 12.68
C THR A 57 -11.40 -7.47 12.17
N ILE A 58 -12.64 -6.99 12.36
CA ILE A 58 -13.05 -5.64 11.98
C ILE A 58 -12.23 -4.59 12.73
N VAL A 59 -12.05 -4.74 14.04
CA VAL A 59 -11.25 -3.82 14.86
C VAL A 59 -9.80 -3.81 14.41
N GLN A 60 -9.20 -4.98 14.15
CA GLN A 60 -7.82 -5.10 13.68
C GLN A 60 -7.63 -4.36 12.34
N VAL A 61 -8.52 -4.60 11.37
CA VAL A 61 -8.50 -3.92 10.08
C VAL A 61 -8.69 -2.41 10.27
N ALA A 62 -9.62 -1.98 11.12
CA ALA A 62 -9.85 -0.56 11.40
C ALA A 62 -8.61 0.11 12.01
N VAL A 63 -7.94 -0.54 12.97
CA VAL A 63 -6.69 -0.05 13.58
C VAL A 63 -5.59 0.04 12.52
N PHE A 64 -5.40 -0.99 11.71
CA PHE A 64 -4.42 -0.98 10.62
C PHE A 64 -4.66 0.18 9.63
N LEU A 65 -5.89 0.35 9.17
CA LEU A 65 -6.25 1.42 8.24
C LEU A 65 -6.10 2.81 8.88
N ALA A 66 -6.40 2.95 10.17
CA ALA A 66 -6.19 4.19 10.92
C ALA A 66 -4.70 4.52 11.06
N LEU A 67 -3.86 3.54 11.42
CA LEU A 67 -2.40 3.72 11.50
C LEU A 67 -1.82 4.09 10.14
N MET A 68 -2.22 3.40 9.07
CA MET A 68 -1.85 3.74 7.69
C MET A 68 -2.24 5.17 7.31
N ARG A 69 -3.45 5.59 7.69
CA ARG A 69 -3.95 6.94 7.42
C ARG A 69 -3.14 8.01 8.15
N LEU A 70 -2.79 7.77 9.41
CA LEU A 70 -2.03 8.68 10.27
C LEU A 70 -0.54 8.72 9.93
N ALA A 71 0.00 7.63 9.38
CA ALA A 71 1.39 7.55 8.99
C ALA A 71 1.73 8.57 7.88
N PRO A 72 2.98 9.09 7.83
CA PRO A 72 3.45 9.96 6.75
C PRO A 72 3.28 9.35 5.35
N LEU A 73 3.19 8.02 5.27
CA LEU A 73 3.01 7.25 4.04
C LEU A 73 1.76 7.68 3.25
N SER A 74 0.65 8.00 3.93
CA SER A 74 -0.57 8.43 3.23
C SER A 74 -0.39 9.79 2.53
N GLY A 75 0.41 10.69 3.11
CA GLY A 75 0.78 11.97 2.50
C GLY A 75 1.77 11.81 1.34
N THR A 76 2.80 10.96 1.49
CA THR A 76 3.73 10.68 0.39
C THR A 76 3.03 9.98 -0.78
N HIS A 77 2.04 9.12 -0.51
CA HIS A 77 1.19 8.50 -1.53
C HIS A 77 0.28 9.49 -2.24
N GLY A 78 -0.30 10.45 -1.51
CA GLY A 78 -1.00 11.56 -2.13
C GLY A 78 -0.09 12.39 -3.05
N ALA A 79 1.14 12.70 -2.61
CA ALA A 79 2.11 13.44 -3.42
C ALA A 79 2.49 12.68 -4.70
N GLU A 80 2.70 11.36 -4.60
CA GLU A 80 2.95 10.48 -5.74
C GLU A 80 1.83 10.62 -6.79
N HIS A 81 0.58 10.41 -6.38
CA HIS A 81 -0.55 10.50 -7.30
C HIS A 81 -0.64 11.85 -7.99
N GLN A 82 -0.40 12.93 -7.24
CA GLN A 82 -0.46 14.27 -7.79
C GLN A 82 0.65 14.53 -8.83
N VAL A 83 1.86 14.07 -8.58
CA VAL A 83 2.98 14.20 -9.54
C VAL A 83 2.73 13.34 -10.76
N VAL A 84 2.29 12.09 -10.58
CA VAL A 84 1.97 11.19 -11.71
C VAL A 84 0.86 11.80 -12.57
N HIS A 85 -0.21 12.35 -11.98
CA HIS A 85 -1.25 13.08 -12.74
C HIS A 85 -0.68 14.26 -13.53
N ALA A 86 0.24 15.03 -12.96
CA ALA A 86 0.87 16.14 -13.67
C ALA A 86 1.69 15.65 -14.87
N ILE A 87 2.47 14.58 -14.69
CA ILE A 87 3.24 13.94 -15.77
C ILE A 87 2.32 13.40 -16.86
N GLU A 88 1.26 12.67 -16.49
CA GLU A 88 0.29 12.09 -17.43
C GLU A 88 -0.47 13.14 -18.25
N ARG A 89 -0.63 14.35 -17.69
CA ARG A 89 -1.27 15.49 -18.36
C ARG A 89 -0.27 16.39 -19.09
N GLU A 90 1.01 16.01 -19.12
CA GLU A 90 2.09 16.79 -19.72
C GLU A 90 2.17 18.23 -19.15
N GLU A 91 1.80 18.41 -17.88
CA GLU A 91 1.87 19.69 -17.20
C GLU A 91 3.20 19.87 -16.45
N ALA A 92 3.60 21.12 -16.27
CA ALA A 92 4.85 21.45 -15.58
C ALA A 92 4.85 20.98 -14.12
N LEU A 93 5.95 20.39 -13.66
CA LEU A 93 6.14 19.91 -12.29
C LEU A 93 6.43 21.04 -11.29
N THR A 94 5.55 22.05 -11.25
CA THR A 94 5.63 23.14 -10.29
C THR A 94 4.72 22.88 -9.09
N PRO A 95 5.04 23.42 -7.89
CA PRO A 95 4.20 23.23 -6.70
C PRO A 95 2.73 23.63 -6.89
N SER A 96 2.46 24.70 -7.64
CA SER A 96 1.09 25.17 -7.90
C SER A 96 0.29 24.21 -8.78
N VAL A 97 0.92 23.64 -9.80
CA VAL A 97 0.32 22.66 -10.71
C VAL A 97 0.09 21.33 -10.00
N VAL A 98 1.10 20.79 -9.33
CA VAL A 98 1.00 19.47 -8.70
C VAL A 98 0.00 19.51 -7.54
N ARG A 99 -0.05 20.58 -6.75
CA ARG A 99 -0.97 20.69 -5.61
C ARG A 99 -2.45 20.63 -6.02
N ARG A 100 -2.82 21.10 -7.22
CA ARG A 100 -4.22 21.01 -7.72
C ARG A 100 -4.60 19.65 -8.30
N MET A 101 -3.63 18.76 -8.54
CA MET A 101 -3.92 17.44 -9.10
C MET A 101 -4.77 16.59 -8.16
N PRO A 102 -5.62 15.69 -8.70
CA PRO A 102 -6.45 14.78 -7.90
C PRO A 102 -5.61 13.84 -7.01
N LEU A 103 -6.16 13.48 -5.85
CA LEU A 103 -5.55 12.45 -4.98
C LEU A 103 -5.92 11.03 -5.39
N VAL A 104 -7.01 10.85 -6.15
CA VAL A 104 -7.44 9.52 -6.62
C VAL A 104 -6.82 9.28 -7.98
N HIS A 105 -6.19 8.11 -8.13
CA HIS A 105 -5.56 7.68 -9.36
C HIS A 105 -6.17 6.35 -9.85
N PRO A 106 -6.66 6.26 -11.10
CA PRO A 106 -7.36 5.06 -11.60
C PRO A 106 -6.43 3.85 -11.71
N ARG A 107 -5.12 4.09 -11.89
CA ARG A 107 -4.09 3.04 -12.02
C ARG A 107 -3.43 2.67 -10.68
N CYS A 108 -3.93 3.17 -9.55
CA CYS A 108 -3.35 2.87 -8.24
C CYS A 108 -3.58 1.41 -7.84
N GLY A 109 -2.55 0.75 -7.32
CA GLY A 109 -2.63 -0.62 -6.80
C GLY A 109 -3.64 -0.80 -5.65
N THR A 110 -4.05 0.28 -4.97
CA THR A 110 -5.14 0.22 -3.97
C THR A 110 -6.43 -0.32 -4.57
N ASN A 111 -6.73 -0.04 -5.85
CA ASN A 111 -7.91 -0.59 -6.52
C ASN A 111 -7.84 -2.13 -6.58
N LEU A 112 -6.68 -2.67 -7.01
CA LEU A 112 -6.44 -4.11 -7.06
C LEU A 112 -6.58 -4.76 -5.68
N ILE A 113 -5.95 -4.18 -4.65
CA ILE A 113 -6.02 -4.70 -3.28
C ILE A 113 -7.47 -4.71 -2.76
N VAL A 114 -8.24 -3.66 -3.01
CA VAL A 114 -9.66 -3.60 -2.64
C VAL A 114 -10.47 -4.66 -3.40
N GLY A 115 -10.21 -4.86 -4.70
CA GLY A 115 -10.86 -5.91 -5.49
C GLY A 115 -10.60 -7.31 -4.94
N VAL A 116 -9.33 -7.62 -4.63
CA VAL A 116 -8.93 -8.90 -4.00
C VAL A 116 -9.59 -9.07 -2.63
N ALA A 117 -9.61 -8.02 -1.80
CA ALA A 117 -10.26 -8.06 -0.49
C ALA A 117 -11.76 -8.34 -0.58
N ILE A 118 -12.47 -7.70 -1.53
CA ILE A 118 -13.90 -7.96 -1.80
C ILE A 118 -14.08 -9.42 -2.22
N PHE A 119 -13.30 -9.88 -3.19
CA PHE A 119 -13.39 -11.25 -3.70
C PHE A 119 -13.23 -12.29 -2.58
N LEU A 120 -12.15 -12.19 -1.79
CA LEU A 120 -11.87 -13.13 -0.70
C LEU A 120 -12.92 -13.05 0.41
N SER A 121 -13.41 -11.84 0.73
CA SER A 121 -14.46 -11.65 1.74
C SER A 121 -15.80 -12.26 1.31
N LEU A 122 -16.11 -12.28 0.01
CA LEU A 122 -17.31 -12.92 -0.49
C LEU A 122 -17.15 -14.45 -0.56
N GLN A 123 -15.94 -14.94 -0.87
CA GLN A 123 -15.67 -16.39 -0.85
C GLN A 123 -15.84 -17.01 0.55
N SER A 124 -15.66 -16.25 1.62
CA SER A 124 -15.87 -16.76 2.98
C SER A 124 -17.36 -16.89 3.38
N ILE A 125 -18.29 -16.37 2.57
CA ILE A 125 -19.73 -16.41 2.84
C ILE A 125 -20.36 -17.64 2.17
N LYS A 126 -20.51 -18.73 2.93
CA LYS A 126 -21.10 -19.99 2.44
C LYS A 126 -22.47 -19.85 1.79
N ALA A 127 -23.28 -18.87 2.22
CA ALA A 127 -24.60 -18.61 1.65
C ALA A 127 -24.57 -18.22 0.16
N LEU A 128 -23.41 -17.84 -0.38
CA LEU A 128 -23.24 -17.49 -1.80
C LEU A 128 -22.94 -18.71 -2.70
N GLU A 129 -22.58 -19.86 -2.13
CA GLU A 129 -22.22 -21.07 -2.89
C GLU A 129 -23.31 -21.52 -3.88
N PRO A 130 -24.62 -21.58 -3.53
CA PRO A 130 -25.67 -22.04 -4.43
C PRO A 130 -25.86 -21.16 -5.68
N TYR A 131 -25.37 -19.93 -5.67
CA TYR A 131 -25.51 -18.96 -6.76
C TYR A 131 -24.28 -18.95 -7.70
N GLY A 132 -23.45 -19.99 -7.67
CA GLY A 132 -22.16 -19.99 -8.37
C GLY A 132 -21.19 -19.03 -7.68
N GLY A 133 -21.06 -19.15 -6.36
CA GLY A 133 -20.44 -18.16 -5.47
C GLY A 133 -19.10 -17.58 -5.92
N THR A 134 -18.22 -18.36 -6.55
CA THR A 134 -16.96 -17.86 -7.13
C THR A 134 -17.17 -16.92 -8.31
N MET A 135 -18.05 -17.26 -9.25
CA MET A 135 -18.35 -16.41 -10.40
C MET A 135 -19.06 -15.12 -9.94
N LEU A 136 -20.02 -15.25 -9.02
CA LEU A 136 -20.71 -14.10 -8.45
C LEU A 136 -19.75 -13.17 -7.69
N ALA A 137 -18.86 -13.72 -6.85
CA ALA A 137 -17.87 -12.94 -6.14
C ALA A 137 -16.89 -12.23 -7.08
N LEU A 138 -16.47 -12.90 -8.16
CA LEU A 138 -15.61 -12.29 -9.18
C LEU A 138 -16.32 -11.13 -9.89
N LEU A 139 -17.57 -11.32 -10.31
CA LEU A 139 -18.36 -10.25 -10.94
C LEU A 139 -18.53 -9.04 -10.00
N ILE A 140 -18.87 -9.29 -8.74
CA ILE A 140 -18.99 -8.22 -7.73
C ILE A 140 -17.63 -7.52 -7.54
N ALA A 141 -16.54 -8.27 -7.36
CA ALA A 141 -15.21 -7.69 -7.20
C ALA A 141 -14.81 -6.82 -8.40
N LEU A 142 -15.07 -7.26 -9.64
CA LEU A 142 -14.77 -6.52 -10.86
C LEU A 142 -15.61 -5.24 -11.00
N VAL A 143 -16.88 -5.27 -10.61
CA VAL A 143 -17.77 -4.09 -10.66
C VAL A 143 -17.40 -3.08 -9.57
N PHE A 144 -17.10 -3.54 -8.36
CA PHE A 144 -16.95 -2.68 -7.19
C PHE A 144 -15.50 -2.29 -6.86
N THR A 145 -14.49 -2.93 -7.46
CA THR A 145 -13.06 -2.61 -7.22
C THR A 145 -12.71 -1.15 -7.50
N MET A 146 -13.21 -0.57 -8.60
CA MET A 146 -12.94 0.82 -8.96
C MET A 146 -13.63 1.84 -8.04
N PRO A 147 -14.95 1.78 -7.79
CA PRO A 147 -15.60 2.75 -6.91
C PRO A 147 -15.13 2.63 -5.46
N LEU A 148 -15.03 1.42 -4.92
CA LEU A 148 -14.57 1.22 -3.53
C LEU A 148 -13.07 1.51 -3.39
N GLY A 149 -12.27 1.20 -4.42
CA GLY A 149 -10.86 1.58 -4.49
C GLY A 149 -10.66 3.09 -4.50
N ALA A 150 -11.47 3.84 -5.26
CA ALA A 150 -11.44 5.30 -5.25
C ALA A 150 -11.81 5.90 -3.88
N LEU A 151 -12.80 5.32 -3.18
CA LEU A 151 -13.14 5.70 -1.81
C LEU A 151 -11.98 5.41 -0.84
N ALA A 152 -11.40 4.21 -0.91
CA ALA A 152 -10.26 3.83 -0.09
C ALA A 152 -9.08 4.78 -0.33
N GLN A 153 -8.78 5.13 -1.57
CA GLN A 153 -7.76 6.13 -1.90
C GLN A 153 -8.07 7.48 -1.26
N ARG A 154 -9.27 8.03 -1.49
CA ARG A 154 -9.64 9.37 -1.00
C ARG A 154 -9.63 9.49 0.52
N TYR A 155 -10.15 8.48 1.23
CA TYR A 155 -10.40 8.58 2.67
C TYR A 155 -9.35 7.89 3.53
N ILE A 156 -8.66 6.88 2.99
CA ILE A 156 -7.78 6.01 3.77
C ILE A 156 -6.33 6.13 3.28
N THR A 157 -6.04 5.71 2.05
CA THR A 157 -4.66 5.46 1.63
C THR A 157 -3.92 6.70 1.12
N THR A 158 -4.61 7.81 0.84
CA THR A 158 -3.99 9.06 0.36
C THR A 158 -4.44 10.29 1.16
N ARG A 159 -3.51 11.16 1.53
CA ARG A 159 -3.76 12.46 2.19
C ARG A 159 -3.20 13.58 1.31
N ARG A 160 -3.72 14.80 1.45
CA ARG A 160 -3.03 15.99 0.92
C ARG A 160 -1.61 16.05 1.51
N PRO A 161 -0.57 16.10 0.68
CA PRO A 161 0.81 16.15 1.14
C PRO A 161 1.14 17.50 1.77
N ASN A 162 2.08 17.51 2.71
CA ASN A 162 2.73 18.75 3.15
C ASN A 162 3.78 19.21 2.13
N GLU A 163 4.33 20.42 2.32
CA GLU A 163 5.32 21.02 1.41
C GLU A 163 6.55 20.12 1.17
N LYS A 164 7.06 19.47 2.22
CA LYS A 164 8.23 18.59 2.11
C LYS A 164 7.92 17.36 1.25
N GLN A 165 6.75 16.75 1.45
CA GLN A 165 6.29 15.58 0.68
C GLN A 165 6.05 15.96 -0.79
N LEU A 166 5.40 17.11 -1.02
CA LEU A 166 5.13 17.63 -2.36
C LEU A 166 6.42 17.94 -3.12
N ALA A 167 7.36 18.68 -2.50
CA ALA A 167 8.65 19.00 -3.09
C ALA A 167 9.49 17.75 -3.38
N GLY A 168 9.51 16.79 -2.45
CA GLY A 168 10.18 15.51 -2.64
C GLY A 168 9.61 14.70 -3.80
N ALA A 169 8.28 14.70 -3.97
CA ALA A 169 7.63 14.03 -5.08
C ALA A 169 7.91 14.72 -6.42
N ILE A 170 7.90 16.07 -6.47
CA ILE A 170 8.24 16.85 -7.67
C ILE A 170 9.65 16.50 -8.12
N LYS A 171 10.62 16.55 -7.20
CA LYS A 171 12.01 16.18 -7.48
C LYS A 171 12.13 14.75 -8.01
N ALA A 172 11.40 13.80 -7.44
CA ALA A 172 11.36 12.42 -7.92
C ALA A 172 10.82 12.32 -9.36
N GLY A 173 9.80 13.13 -9.70
CA GLY A 173 9.24 13.23 -11.05
C GLY A 173 10.23 13.83 -12.05
N GLU A 174 10.89 14.93 -11.70
CA GLU A 174 11.91 15.56 -12.53
C GLU A 174 13.09 14.61 -12.80
N GLU A 175 13.59 13.94 -11.76
CA GLU A 175 14.67 12.95 -11.87
C GLU A 175 14.28 11.78 -12.78
N LEU A 176 13.04 11.30 -12.68
CA LEU A 176 12.53 10.25 -13.56
C LEU A 176 12.51 10.71 -15.02
N LEU A 177 11.96 11.90 -15.30
CA LEU A 177 11.83 12.44 -16.65
C LEU A 177 13.21 12.69 -17.28
N LEU A 178 14.15 13.26 -16.52
CA LEU A 178 15.53 13.47 -16.96
C LEU A 178 16.20 12.15 -17.33
N ARG A 179 16.18 11.15 -16.44
CA ARG A 179 16.76 9.83 -16.71
C ARG A 179 16.11 9.11 -17.88
N ASN A 180 14.80 9.28 -18.04
CA ASN A 180 14.06 8.67 -19.14
C ASN A 180 14.43 9.32 -20.48
N ALA A 181 14.61 10.65 -20.52
CA ALA A 181 15.07 11.37 -21.69
C ALA A 181 16.52 10.99 -22.07
N GLU A 182 17.38 10.73 -21.09
CA GLU A 182 18.77 10.28 -21.29
C GLU A 182 18.89 8.80 -21.71
N SER A 183 17.80 8.03 -21.62
CA SER A 183 17.80 6.58 -21.91
C SER A 183 16.77 6.17 -22.99
N PRO A 184 16.83 6.71 -24.23
CA PRO A 184 15.67 6.67 -25.13
C PRO A 184 15.35 5.28 -25.73
N TYR A 185 16.20 4.26 -25.57
CA TYR A 185 16.02 2.97 -26.28
C TYR A 185 16.58 1.75 -25.52
N THR A 186 16.19 1.54 -24.27
CA THR A 186 16.40 0.23 -23.64
C THR A 186 15.06 -0.46 -23.45
N ASN A 187 14.75 -1.45 -24.27
CA ASN A 187 13.72 -2.42 -23.91
C ASN A 187 14.23 -3.12 -22.65
N ALA A 188 13.76 -2.75 -21.46
CA ALA A 188 14.16 -3.49 -20.27
C ALA A 188 13.71 -4.93 -20.44
N ASN A 189 14.65 -5.84 -20.21
CA ASN A 189 14.35 -7.25 -20.04
C ASN A 189 13.21 -7.38 -18.99
N PRO A 190 12.21 -8.26 -19.21
CA PRO A 190 11.15 -8.55 -18.26
C PRO A 190 11.59 -8.62 -16.78
N PHE A 191 12.76 -9.21 -16.50
CA PHE A 191 13.31 -9.28 -15.13
C PHE A 191 13.58 -7.91 -14.50
N ARG A 192 14.16 -6.98 -15.27
CA ARG A 192 14.44 -5.62 -14.79
C ARG A 192 13.15 -4.84 -14.55
N ARG A 193 12.13 -5.07 -15.39
CA ARG A 193 10.81 -4.47 -15.21
C ARG A 193 10.16 -4.94 -13.92
N ILE A 194 10.16 -6.26 -13.66
CA ILE A 194 9.64 -6.85 -12.42
C ILE A 194 10.39 -6.30 -11.20
N TRP A 195 11.72 -6.24 -11.26
CA TRP A 195 12.53 -5.68 -10.17
C TRP A 195 12.21 -4.21 -9.88
N SER A 196 12.02 -3.42 -10.94
CA SER A 196 11.76 -1.98 -10.82
C SER A 196 10.34 -1.68 -10.34
N MET A 197 9.39 -2.62 -10.45
CA MET A 197 8.04 -2.48 -9.91
C MET A 197 8.00 -2.38 -8.38
N GLY A 198 9.09 -2.71 -7.68
CA GLY A 198 9.22 -2.49 -6.24
C GLY A 198 8.50 -3.49 -5.34
N LEU A 199 7.63 -4.34 -5.90
CA LEU A 199 6.83 -5.30 -5.14
C LEU A 199 7.71 -6.29 -4.35
N LEU A 200 8.79 -6.78 -4.95
CA LEU A 200 9.72 -7.72 -4.29
C LEU A 200 10.40 -7.09 -3.08
N GLN A 201 10.76 -5.81 -3.18
CA GLN A 201 11.40 -5.05 -2.11
C GLN A 201 10.40 -4.82 -0.97
N VAL A 202 9.16 -4.44 -1.29
CA VAL A 202 8.07 -4.32 -0.30
C VAL A 202 7.85 -5.67 0.41
N MET A 203 7.74 -6.78 -0.34
CA MET A 203 7.60 -8.11 0.26
C MET A 203 8.79 -8.45 1.17
N ALA A 204 10.03 -8.23 0.71
CA ALA A 204 11.23 -8.49 1.51
C ALA A 204 11.20 -7.72 2.84
N GLY A 205 10.79 -6.45 2.83
CA GLY A 205 10.64 -5.66 4.05
C GLY A 205 9.57 -6.20 5.01
N ALA A 206 8.45 -6.68 4.48
CA ALA A 206 7.40 -7.31 5.27
C ALA A 206 7.89 -8.63 5.90
N TYR A 207 8.55 -9.50 5.13
CA TYR A 207 9.12 -10.75 5.62
C TYR A 207 10.23 -10.54 6.66
N LEU A 208 11.07 -9.51 6.52
CA LEU A 208 12.04 -9.15 7.54
C LEU A 208 11.36 -8.77 8.86
N THR A 209 10.25 -8.02 8.80
CA THR A 209 9.50 -7.63 10.00
C THR A 209 8.84 -8.84 10.66
N LEU A 210 8.26 -9.74 9.87
CA LEU A 210 7.76 -11.04 10.30
C LEU A 210 8.84 -11.85 11.04
N GLY A 211 10.01 -12.01 10.42
CA GLY A 211 11.13 -12.76 11.00
C GLY A 211 11.66 -12.15 12.30
N LEU A 212 11.72 -10.82 12.38
CA LEU A 212 12.09 -10.11 13.61
C LEU A 212 11.07 -10.31 14.72
N LEU A 213 9.77 -10.22 14.43
CA LEU A 213 8.72 -10.46 15.43
C LEU A 213 8.72 -11.91 15.92
N TRP A 214 8.91 -12.86 15.02
CA TRP A 214 9.08 -14.27 15.36
C TRP A 214 10.30 -14.49 16.27
N LEU A 215 11.47 -13.93 15.92
CA LEU A 215 12.67 -14.05 16.73
C LEU A 215 12.48 -13.42 18.12
N LEU A 216 11.87 -12.23 18.19
CA LEU A 216 11.54 -11.58 19.45
C LEU A 216 10.65 -12.46 20.33
N LYS A 217 9.66 -13.14 19.74
CA LYS A 217 8.79 -14.08 20.48
C LYS A 217 9.59 -15.25 21.05
N GLN A 218 10.45 -15.86 20.24
CA GLN A 218 11.31 -16.97 20.70
C GLN A 218 12.25 -16.55 21.84
N LEU A 219 12.78 -15.33 21.80
CA LEU A 219 13.69 -14.83 22.81
C LEU A 219 13.00 -14.38 24.10
N THR A 220 11.79 -13.83 24.01
CA THR A 220 11.10 -13.20 25.15
C THR A 220 9.99 -14.07 25.76
N GLY A 221 9.51 -15.09 25.04
CA GLY A 221 8.33 -15.86 25.42
C GLY A 221 7.06 -15.02 25.50
N ALA A 222 7.04 -13.82 24.91
CA ALA A 222 5.93 -12.88 25.03
C ALA A 222 4.65 -13.42 24.38
N ALA A 223 3.67 -13.79 25.21
CA ALA A 223 2.39 -14.36 24.77
C ALA A 223 1.53 -13.41 23.92
N TRP A 224 1.80 -12.10 23.93
CA TRP A 224 1.08 -11.11 23.13
C TRP A 224 1.61 -10.99 21.69
N LEU A 225 2.79 -11.57 21.40
CA LEU A 225 3.26 -11.67 20.01
C LEU A 225 2.49 -12.79 19.29
N PRO A 226 2.03 -12.55 18.05
CA PRO A 226 1.27 -13.55 17.30
C PRO A 226 2.09 -14.82 17.08
N ASP A 227 1.43 -15.98 17.05
CA ASP A 227 2.03 -17.21 16.53
C ASP A 227 2.21 -17.05 15.01
N ILE A 228 3.45 -16.79 14.60
CA ILE A 228 3.84 -16.67 13.21
C ILE A 228 4.47 -18.01 12.80
N GLU A 229 3.78 -18.79 11.98
CA GLU A 229 4.41 -19.89 11.24
C GLU A 229 5.11 -19.28 10.02
N LEU A 230 6.45 -19.38 9.98
CA LEU A 230 7.29 -18.90 8.88
C LEU A 230 7.56 -20.01 7.86
#